data_AF-A0A0W0TH35-F1
#
_entry.id   AF-A0A0W0TH35-F1
#
_cell.length_a   1.000
_cell.length_b   1.000
_cell.length_c   1.000
_cell.angle_alpha   90.00
_cell.angle_beta   90.00
_cell.angle_gamma   90.00
#
_symmetry.space_group_name_H-M   'P 1'
#
loop_
_entity.id
_entity.type
_entity.pdbx_description
1 polymer ?
#
loop_
_entity_poly.entity_id
_entity_poly.type
_entity_poly.pdbx_seq_one_letter_code
_entity_poly.pdbx_strand_id
1 'polypeptide(L)' 'MSTALNIAKGVLKLAWGLFKIALLVADAAITISGLDKKTPRYNELDARELFHKGEISLKDYREATRRYD' A
#
# COMPACT_ATOMS: atom_id res chain seq x y z
N MET A 1 -43.32 9.68 -19.84
CA MET A 1 -41.91 9.58 -19.40
C MET A 1 -41.22 8.58 -20.32
N SER A 2 -40.17 8.98 -21.05
CA SER A 2 -39.60 8.15 -22.12
C SER A 2 -38.77 6.99 -21.58
N THR A 3 -38.97 5.77 -22.12
CA THR A 3 -38.32 4.51 -21.71
C THR A 3 -36.79 4.60 -21.71
N ALA A 4 -36.22 5.38 -22.64
CA ALA A 4 -34.78 5.64 -22.73
C ALA A 4 -34.21 6.32 -21.47
N LEU A 5 -34.99 7.20 -20.83
CA LEU A 5 -34.55 7.94 -19.64
C LEU A 5 -34.48 7.04 -18.40
N ASN A 6 -35.38 6.05 -18.31
CA ASN A 6 -35.37 5.07 -17.22
C ASN A 6 -34.23 4.06 -17.36
N ILE A 7 -33.93 3.64 -18.59
CA ILE A 7 -32.79 2.76 -18.88
C ILE A 7 -31.47 3.48 -18.57
N ALA A 8 -31.32 4.74 -18.99
CA ALA A 8 -30.15 5.55 -18.68
C ALA A 8 -29.93 5.72 -17.17
N LYS A 9 -31.00 5.97 -16.39
CA LYS A 9 -30.91 6.03 -14.92
C LYS A 9 -30.53 4.68 -14.29
N GLY A 10 -31.03 3.58 -14.83
CA GLY A 10 -30.68 2.23 -14.37
C GLY A 10 -29.21 1.90 -14.60
N VAL A 11 -28.69 2.17 -15.79
CA VAL A 11 -27.29 1.97 -16.15
C VAL A 11 -26.38 2.87 -15.31
N LEU A 12 -26.75 4.14 -15.11
CA LEU A 12 -26.00 5.06 -14.28
C LEU A 12 -25.91 4.59 -12.82
N LYS A 13 -26.99 4.03 -12.28
CA LYS A 13 -27.03 3.49 -10.91
C LYS A 13 -26.14 2.26 -10.76
N LEU A 14 -26.11 1.37 -11.76
CA LEU A 14 -25.22 0.20 -11.78
C LEU A 14 -23.75 0.61 -11.89
N ALA A 15 -23.42 1.54 -12.80
CA ALA A 15 -22.08 2.09 -12.95
C ALA A 15 -21.59 2.74 -11.65
N TRP A 16 -22.46 3.48 -10.97
CA TRP A 16 -22.14 4.09 -9.67
C TRP A 16 -21.90 3.06 -8.57
N GLY A 17 -22.67 1.96 -8.54
CA GLY A 17 -22.45 0.85 -7.61
C GLY A 17 -21.09 0.18 -7.83
N LEU A 18 -20.74 -0.09 -9.09
CA LEU A 18 -19.44 -0.65 -9.46
C LEU A 18 -18.28 0.29 -9.11
N PHE A 19 -18.45 1.59 -9.35
CA PHE A 19 -17.45 2.60 -9.01
C PHE A 19 -17.16 2.64 -7.50
N LYS A 20 -18.18 2.55 -6.64
CA LYS A 20 -17.99 2.49 -5.19
C LYS A 20 -17.23 1.24 -4.74
N ILE A 21 -17.52 0.09 -5.33
CA ILE A 21 -16.83 -1.16 -5.02
C ILE A 21 -15.37 -1.05 -5.43
N ALA A 22 -15.10 -0.52 -6.64
CA ALA A 22 -13.72 -0.28 -7.10
C ALA A 22 -12.97 0.69 -6.17
N LEU A 23 -13.64 1.74 -5.67
CA LEU A 23 -13.05 2.69 -4.72
C LEU A 23 -12.72 2.02 -3.37
N LEU A 24 -13.61 1.19 -2.84
CA LEU A 24 -13.39 0.40 -1.63
C LEU A 24 -12.23 -0.60 -1.79
N VAL A 25 -12.14 -1.26 -2.94
CA VAL A 25 -11.04 -2.17 -3.25
C VAL A 25 -9.72 -1.41 -3.40
N ALA A 26 -9.73 -0.21 -4.00
CA ALA A 26 -8.55 0.64 -4.09
C ALA A 26 -8.09 1.12 -2.71
N ASP A 27 -9.01 1.55 -1.85
CA ASP A 27 -8.72 1.99 -0.48
C ASP A 27 -8.15 0.84 0.38
N ALA A 28 -8.73 -0.36 0.25
CA ALA A 28 -8.21 -1.58 0.86
C ALA A 28 -6.84 -1.97 0.29
N ALA A 29 -6.63 -1.86 -1.02
CA ALA A 29 -5.35 -2.17 -1.67
C ALA A 29 -4.26 -1.17 -1.27
N ILE A 30 -4.57 0.12 -1.13
CA ILE A 30 -3.66 1.15 -0.62
C ILE A 30 -3.33 0.88 0.85
N THR A 31 -4.32 0.51 1.67
CA THR A 31 -4.12 0.19 3.08
C THR A 31 -3.24 -1.05 3.25
N ILE A 32 -3.48 -2.12 2.48
CA ILE A 32 -2.68 -3.34 2.49
C ILE A 32 -1.27 -3.10 1.92
N SER A 33 -1.16 -2.36 0.81
CA SER A 33 0.13 -2.03 0.18
C SER A 33 0.95 -1.01 1.00
N GLY A 34 0.30 -0.23 1.86
CA GLY A 34 0.92 0.68 2.82
C GLY A 34 1.42 -0.02 4.08
N LEU A 35 0.80 -1.12 4.50
CA LEU A 35 1.16 -1.91 5.69
C LEU A 35 2.40 -2.79 5.50
N ASP A 36 2.81 -3.08 4.26
CA ASP A 36 3.97 -3.95 3.97
C ASP A 36 5.26 -3.18 3.64
N LYS A 37 5.21 -1.84 3.56
CA LYS A 37 6.43 -1.03 3.44
C LYS A 37 6.96 -0.65 4.82
N LYS A 38 7.39 -1.67 5.59
CA LYS A 38 8.60 -1.49 6.40
C LYS A 38 9.76 -1.30 5.43
N THR A 39 9.87 -0.09 4.90
CA THR A 39 11.13 0.36 4.30
C THR A 39 12.13 0.34 5.46
N PRO A 40 13.21 -0.45 5.36
CA PRO A 40 14.22 -0.41 6.40
C PRO A 40 14.67 1.04 6.54
N ARG A 41 14.76 1.52 7.79
CA ARG A 41 15.09 2.93 8.10
C ARG A 41 16.43 3.35 7.49
N TYR A 42 17.27 2.37 7.15
CA TYR A 42 18.57 2.51 6.55
C TYR A 42 18.67 1.58 5.34
N ASN A 43 19.38 2.03 4.31
CA ASN A 43 19.82 1.16 3.23
C ASN A 43 20.82 0.11 3.79
N GLU A 44 20.97 -1.06 3.17
CA GLU A 44 21.78 -2.15 3.73
C GLU A 44 23.27 -1.76 3.92
N LEU A 45 23.82 -1.05 2.93
CA LEU A 45 25.19 -0.53 2.98
C LEU A 45 25.37 0.49 4.11
N ASP A 46 24.38 1.38 4.29
CA ASP A 46 24.39 2.38 5.37
C ASP A 46 24.22 1.71 6.74
N ALA A 47 23.38 0.69 6.86
CA ALA A 47 23.18 -0.04 8.12
C ALA A 47 24.46 -0.71 8.59
N ARG A 48 25.26 -1.27 7.68
CA ARG A 48 26.57 -1.87 8.01
C ARG A 48 27.56 -0.82 8.48
N GLU A 49 27.64 0.32 7.79
CA GLU A 49 28.53 1.40 8.18
C GLU A 49 28.15 2.00 9.54
N LEU A 50 26.86 2.29 9.75
CA LEU A 50 26.32 2.83 11.00
C LEU A 50 26.49 1.86 12.18
N PHE A 51 26.36 0.55 11.94
CA PHE A 51 26.59 -0.46 12.97
C PHE A 51 28.08 -0.52 13.37
N HIS A 52 29.00 -0.47 12.40
CA HIS A 52 30.44 -0.42 12.69
C HIS A 52 30.85 0.87 13.41
N LYS A 53 30.18 1.98 13.15
CA LYS A 53 30.35 3.25 13.88
C LYS A 53 29.69 3.27 15.26
N GLY A 54 28.89 2.24 15.60
CA GLY A 54 28.15 2.16 16.87
C GLY A 54 26.95 3.11 16.96
N GLU A 55 26.50 3.66 15.82
CA GLU A 55 25.40 4.64 15.75
C GLU A 55 24.02 3.97 15.76
N ILE A 56 23.94 2.66 15.51
CA ILE A 56 22.71 1.86 15.56
C ILE A 56 22.90 0.58 16.37
N SER A 57 21.80 0.07 16.93
CA SER A 57 21.81 -1.17 17.72
C SER A 57 21.91 -2.42 16.83
N LEU A 58 22.40 -3.52 17.40
CA LEU A 58 22.42 -4.84 16.75
C LEU A 58 21.03 -5.27 16.27
N LYS A 59 19.97 -4.85 16.98
CA LYS A 59 18.58 -5.12 16.60
C LYS A 59 18.21 -4.38 15.31
N ASP A 60 18.61 -3.12 15.18
CA ASP A 60 18.31 -2.28 14.01
C ASP A 60 19.11 -2.74 12.80
N TYR A 61 20.37 -3.15 12.99
CA TYR A 61 21.19 -3.76 11.95
C TYR A 61 20.54 -5.03 11.40
N ARG A 62 20.14 -5.96 12.28
CA ARG A 62 19.46 -7.21 11.86
C ARG A 62 18.14 -6.96 11.17
N GLU A 63 17.37 -5.95 11.58
CA GLU A 63 16.10 -5.62 10.93
C GLU A 63 16.32 -5.04 9.51
N ALA A 64 17.42 -4.30 9.31
CA ALA A 64 17.79 -3.77 7.99
C ALA A 64 18.36 -4.84 7.04
N THR A 65 19.11 -5.83 7.53
CA THR A 65 19.74 -6.89 6.71
C THR A 65 18.89 -8.15 6.54
N ARG A 66 17.71 -8.24 7.20
CA ARG A 66 16.87 -9.45 7.24
C ARG A 66 16.29 -9.91 5.90
N ARG A 67 16.40 -9.11 4.83
CA ARG A 67 15.85 -9.45 3.51
C ARG A 67 16.71 -10.44 2.71
N TYR A 68 17.88 -10.86 3.20
CA TYR A 68 18.85 -11.67 2.46
C TYR A 68 19.29 -12.98 3.16
N ASP A 69 18.66 -13.36 4.26
CA ASP A 69 18.84 -14.68 4.91
C ASP A 69 17.69 -15.61 4.50
#